data_AF-A0AB34UDK8-F1
#
_entry.id   AF-A0AB34UDK8-F1
#
_cell.length_a   1.000
_cell.length_b   1.000
_cell.length_c   1.000
_cell.angle_alpha   90.00
_cell.angle_beta   90.00
_cell.angle_gamma   90.00
#
_symmetry.space_group_name_H-M   'P 1'
#
loop_
_entity.id
_entity.type
_entity.pdbx_description
1 polymer ?
#
loop_
_entity_poly.entity_id
_entity_poly.type
_entity_poly.pdbx_seq_one_letter_code
_entity_poly.pdbx_strand_id
1 'polypeptide(L)'
;MSAFGFWDFSFHEGFDMSNYRLFPCALFSTLLLMCGCVSDVKNESPDAVVSTGGVGPKGIIRHIIFASDPQYPWSKDKKNTEDSLGALPHQQSQGVLLQSRSSVNEVSTEDLIRNQYSAIQKWRAGAMGGTGNNPVIINGDMTAFGHGEERAFLYGTLDSILSTNWYFGLGNHDYKNNIDSCENNGCARDSMEDLAGRMGGNRMDYSVNESGFIHTTKKYSGSFAYFKDFGRVRYIQLNLDPSYTNWFYSSGVWTTNEFDILSPVENGWLENLLIQARDNGTFVIIGMHDAEEWTRTSDPRTQAILTKFRKLLKEYDVSAIFAGHFHTAAGIYPSPYEGVPVFLSGSATEETFLIADIDESSRKISVWLVRNNTPETAQHLGVFPLKQSVKTPPTDEYDNAGSWGTWGPSARCPSGLYINAFDVKGEKWQGDDDDTAVNAIVMYCHDDVGLRSKEGGWGTFSGYRKCPADQAIVGFQLKMEPSQGDGDDTAVDSVRFVCEGGQSIAAAYDTSYGVWKKTFRCPAGMVAIGFETRVEDYQGDDDDKYDDDTALNGMRMKCGSKP
;
A
#
# COMPACT_ATOMS: atom_id res chain seq x y z
N MET A 1 -64.02 -23.38 29.51
CA MET A 1 -64.23 -22.07 28.85
C MET A 1 -63.77 -22.25 27.41
N SER A 2 -64.67 -22.57 26.47
CA SER A 2 -65.54 -21.64 25.72
C SER A 2 -64.71 -20.88 24.66
N ALA A 3 -64.62 -21.24 23.37
CA ALA A 3 -65.56 -21.76 22.35
C ALA A 3 -66.15 -20.67 21.44
N PHE A 4 -66.24 -21.01 20.14
CA PHE A 4 -66.83 -20.26 19.01
C PHE A 4 -66.10 -18.96 18.57
N GLY A 5 -66.14 -18.57 17.29
CA GLY A 5 -66.96 -19.15 16.20
C GLY A 5 -66.43 -18.93 14.77
N PHE A 6 -67.03 -19.70 13.86
CA PHE A 6 -66.92 -19.55 12.40
C PHE A 6 -67.63 -18.27 11.92
N TRP A 7 -67.14 -17.72 10.81
CA TRP A 7 -68.02 -17.32 9.70
C TRP A 7 -67.41 -17.85 8.39
N ASP A 8 -68.26 -18.44 7.56
CA ASP A 8 -67.91 -19.16 6.34
C ASP A 8 -68.59 -18.46 5.16
N PHE A 9 -67.85 -18.22 4.07
CA PHE A 9 -68.39 -17.79 2.78
C PHE A 9 -67.52 -18.31 1.64
N SER A 10 -67.82 -19.54 1.24
CA SER A 10 -67.54 -20.12 -0.08
C SER A 10 -68.41 -19.47 -1.18
N PHE A 11 -68.17 -19.52 -2.50
CA PHE A 11 -67.17 -20.21 -3.35
C PHE A 11 -67.16 -19.57 -4.78
N HIS A 12 -66.19 -19.94 -5.63
CA HIS A 12 -66.10 -19.76 -7.10
C HIS A 12 -65.78 -18.32 -7.58
N GLU A 13 -64.99 -18.10 -8.66
CA GLU A 13 -64.62 -18.95 -9.81
C GLU A 13 -63.27 -18.52 -10.43
N GLY A 14 -62.65 -19.37 -11.27
CA GLY A 14 -61.70 -18.93 -12.33
C GLY A 14 -60.20 -18.87 -12.03
N PHE A 15 -59.48 -19.98 -12.27
CA PHE A 15 -58.03 -19.98 -12.53
C PHE A 15 -57.77 -19.72 -14.02
N ASP A 16 -56.83 -18.81 -14.34
CA ASP A 16 -56.09 -18.83 -15.61
C ASP A 16 -54.60 -18.50 -15.34
N MET A 17 -53.69 -19.24 -15.98
CA MET A 17 -52.24 -19.13 -15.79
C MET A 17 -51.51 -18.98 -17.13
N SER A 18 -51.10 -17.76 -17.45
CA SER A 18 -50.03 -17.49 -18.43
C SER A 18 -49.49 -16.07 -18.19
N ASN A 19 -48.21 -15.71 -18.37
CA ASN A 19 -47.06 -16.41 -18.94
C ASN A 19 -45.78 -16.13 -18.13
N TYR A 20 -44.99 -17.16 -17.82
CA TYR A 20 -43.55 -17.05 -17.60
C TYR A 20 -42.84 -17.80 -18.74
N ARG A 21 -41.91 -17.15 -19.45
CA ARG A 21 -41.05 -17.82 -20.45
C ARG A 21 -39.62 -17.96 -19.94
N LEU A 22 -39.37 -19.09 -19.29
CA LEU A 22 -38.05 -19.73 -19.24
C LEU A 22 -38.02 -20.83 -20.31
N PHE A 23 -36.92 -20.97 -21.04
CA PHE A 23 -36.74 -22.02 -22.05
C PHE A 23 -35.42 -22.78 -21.79
N PRO A 24 -35.48 -24.06 -21.40
CA PRO A 24 -34.31 -24.93 -21.28
C PRO A 24 -34.31 -26.10 -22.29
N CYS A 25 -33.13 -26.72 -22.41
CA CYS A 25 -32.86 -28.12 -22.79
C CYS A 25 -33.04 -28.63 -24.25
N ALA A 26 -31.87 -28.88 -24.87
CA ALA A 26 -31.31 -30.22 -25.17
C ALA A 26 -31.82 -31.09 -26.36
N LEU A 27 -30.84 -31.43 -27.22
CA LEU A 27 -30.51 -32.76 -27.79
C LEU A 27 -31.63 -33.69 -28.29
N PHE A 28 -31.56 -34.09 -29.58
CA PHE A 28 -31.08 -35.44 -29.95
C PHE A 28 -30.64 -35.54 -31.43
N SER A 29 -29.93 -36.62 -31.76
CA SER A 29 -29.13 -36.82 -32.98
C SER A 29 -29.88 -37.55 -34.12
N THR A 30 -29.47 -37.34 -35.38
CA THR A 30 -29.31 -38.44 -36.36
C THR A 30 -28.35 -38.07 -37.50
N LEU A 31 -27.86 -39.10 -38.21
CA LEU A 31 -26.58 -39.17 -38.92
C LEU A 31 -26.74 -39.25 -40.45
N LEU A 32 -25.84 -38.64 -41.25
CA LEU A 32 -25.53 -39.09 -42.61
C LEU A 32 -24.12 -38.63 -43.08
N LEU A 33 -23.49 -39.44 -43.93
CA LEU A 33 -22.02 -39.56 -44.11
C LEU A 33 -21.39 -38.69 -45.23
N MET A 34 -20.04 -38.71 -45.22
CA MET A 34 -19.06 -38.34 -46.28
C MET A 34 -18.69 -36.84 -46.33
N CYS A 35 -17.42 -36.42 -46.45
CA CYS A 35 -16.15 -37.13 -46.67
C CYS A 35 -14.96 -36.29 -46.12
N GLY A 36 -13.85 -36.91 -45.69
CA GLY A 36 -12.59 -36.22 -45.33
C GLY A 36 -11.84 -36.85 -44.15
N CYS A 37 -10.59 -37.29 -44.34
CA CYS A 37 -9.87 -38.12 -43.37
C CYS A 37 -9.05 -37.34 -42.32
N VAL A 38 -9.38 -37.61 -41.05
CA VAL A 38 -8.55 -37.74 -39.83
C VAL A 38 -7.04 -37.45 -39.93
N SER A 39 -6.54 -36.58 -39.03
CA SER A 39 -5.40 -36.86 -38.12
C SER A 39 -5.41 -35.88 -36.94
N ASP A 40 -5.00 -36.36 -35.76
CA ASP A 40 -5.20 -35.71 -34.46
C ASP A 40 -4.41 -34.40 -34.24
N VAL A 41 -5.04 -33.42 -33.59
CA VAL A 41 -4.34 -32.24 -33.02
C VAL A 41 -4.13 -32.46 -31.52
N LYS A 42 -2.94 -32.93 -31.16
CA LYS A 42 -2.38 -32.70 -29.81
C LYS A 42 -1.62 -31.38 -29.84
N ASN A 43 -1.89 -30.50 -28.88
CA ASN A 43 -1.32 -29.15 -28.86
C ASN A 43 -0.25 -29.01 -27.75
N GLU A 44 0.99 -29.27 -28.14
CA GLU A 44 2.24 -28.83 -27.48
C GLU A 44 3.01 -28.10 -28.61
N SER A 45 3.75 -27.01 -28.41
CA SER A 45 4.64 -26.64 -27.31
C SER A 45 4.97 -25.11 -27.38
N PRO A 46 5.90 -24.53 -26.57
CA PRO A 46 5.91 -23.10 -26.23
C PRO A 46 6.68 -22.17 -27.19
N ASP A 47 6.69 -20.88 -26.83
CA ASP A 47 7.29 -19.73 -27.49
C ASP A 47 8.70 -19.96 -28.11
N ALA A 48 8.74 -20.04 -29.44
CA ALA A 48 9.98 -19.94 -30.20
C ALA A 48 10.30 -18.46 -30.50
N VAL A 49 11.25 -17.89 -29.75
CA VAL A 49 11.73 -16.53 -29.94
C VAL A 49 12.41 -16.37 -31.31
N VAL A 50 11.75 -15.70 -32.25
CA VAL A 50 12.38 -15.23 -33.49
C VAL A 50 13.19 -13.98 -33.18
N SER A 51 14.50 -14.13 -33.10
CA SER A 51 15.43 -13.00 -33.02
C SER A 51 15.42 -12.22 -34.34
N THR A 52 14.75 -11.08 -34.34
CA THR A 52 15.04 -9.99 -35.28
C THR A 52 15.68 -8.85 -34.51
N GLY A 53 16.90 -8.47 -34.90
CA GLY A 53 17.69 -7.43 -34.24
C GLY A 53 17.12 -6.03 -34.45
N GLY A 54 16.05 -5.70 -33.73
CA GLY A 54 15.60 -4.34 -33.49
C GLY A 54 16.16 -3.84 -32.16
N VAL A 55 16.95 -2.77 -32.17
CA VAL A 55 17.31 -2.06 -30.93
C VAL A 55 16.03 -1.40 -30.40
N GLY A 56 15.39 -2.04 -29.42
CA GLY A 56 14.30 -1.42 -28.66
C GLY A 56 14.77 -0.07 -28.09
N PRO A 57 13.92 0.96 -28.04
CA PRO A 57 14.34 2.32 -27.73
C PRO A 57 15.01 2.37 -26.34
N LYS A 58 16.30 2.74 -26.34
CA LYS A 58 17.04 3.06 -25.11
C LYS A 58 16.43 4.34 -24.53
N GLY A 59 15.91 4.24 -23.31
CA GLY A 59 15.16 5.32 -22.65
C GLY A 59 13.66 5.10 -22.80
N ILE A 60 13.06 4.40 -21.82
CA ILE A 60 11.61 4.40 -21.65
C ILE A 60 11.25 5.76 -21.05
N ILE A 61 10.58 6.59 -21.85
CA ILE A 61 9.95 7.83 -21.38
C ILE A 61 8.48 7.50 -21.08
N ARG A 62 8.06 7.75 -19.84
CA ARG A 62 6.65 7.68 -19.41
C ARG A 62 6.22 9.05 -18.90
N HIS A 63 5.04 9.48 -19.29
CA HIS A 63 4.44 10.71 -18.76
C HIS A 63 3.43 10.37 -17.67
N ILE A 64 3.64 10.84 -16.44
CA ILE A 64 2.63 10.78 -15.37
C ILE A 64 2.05 12.18 -15.21
N ILE A 65 0.73 12.31 -15.34
CA ILE A 65 0.04 13.59 -15.14
C ILE A 65 -0.45 13.63 -13.70
N PHE A 66 -0.14 14.68 -12.96
CA PHE A 66 -0.65 14.93 -11.62
C PHE A 66 -1.54 16.17 -11.63
N ALA A 67 -2.80 15.98 -11.24
CA ALA A 67 -3.77 17.03 -10.94
C ALA A 67 -4.22 16.88 -9.48
N SER A 68 -4.97 17.83 -8.99
CA SER A 68 -5.67 17.77 -7.71
C SER A 68 -6.87 18.70 -7.75
N ASP A 69 -7.66 18.72 -6.69
CA ASP A 69 -8.67 19.76 -6.43
C ASP A 69 -9.60 20.04 -7.64
N PRO A 70 -10.22 19.02 -8.27
CA PRO A 70 -11.43 19.25 -9.06
C PRO A 70 -12.58 19.76 -8.19
N GLN A 71 -12.60 19.34 -6.92
CA GLN A 71 -13.44 19.76 -5.80
C GLN A 71 -14.87 20.11 -6.21
N TYR A 72 -15.54 19.21 -6.93
CA TYR A 72 -16.83 19.54 -7.52
C TYR A 72 -17.93 19.69 -6.46
N PRO A 73 -18.69 20.81 -6.39
CA PRO A 73 -18.58 22.06 -7.15
C PRO A 73 -17.86 23.21 -6.41
N TRP A 74 -16.69 23.61 -6.89
CA TRP A 74 -15.95 24.78 -6.43
C TRP A 74 -15.79 25.84 -7.53
N SER A 75 -16.00 27.11 -7.20
CA SER A 75 -15.94 28.23 -8.15
C SER A 75 -14.79 29.20 -7.82
N LYS A 76 -14.31 29.92 -8.83
CA LYS A 76 -13.23 30.92 -8.70
C LYS A 76 -13.52 32.03 -7.69
N ASP A 77 -14.80 32.29 -7.39
CA ASP A 77 -15.25 33.36 -6.51
C ASP A 77 -15.52 32.91 -5.06
N LYS A 78 -15.60 31.60 -4.77
CA LYS A 78 -15.72 31.03 -3.41
C LYS A 78 -14.39 31.04 -2.63
N LYS A 79 -13.57 32.10 -2.77
CA LYS A 79 -12.33 32.29 -2.00
C LYS A 79 -12.63 32.71 -0.55
N ASN A 80 -13.27 31.81 0.20
CA ASN A 80 -13.50 31.94 1.62
C ASN A 80 -12.25 31.49 2.39
N THR A 81 -11.72 32.39 3.23
CA THR A 81 -10.97 32.19 4.50
C THR A 81 -9.98 31.03 4.71
N GLU A 82 -10.23 29.80 4.29
CA GLU A 82 -9.34 28.64 4.45
C GLU A 82 -8.08 28.79 3.57
N ASP A 83 -8.27 29.27 2.32
CA ASP A 83 -7.21 29.70 1.39
C ASP A 83 -6.24 30.72 2.06
N SER A 84 -6.69 31.46 3.07
CA SER A 84 -5.91 32.47 3.79
C SER A 84 -5.14 31.95 5.01
N LEU A 85 -5.42 30.74 5.48
CA LEU A 85 -4.67 30.05 6.54
C LEU A 85 -3.53 29.20 5.96
N GLY A 86 -3.78 28.53 4.84
CA GLY A 86 -2.73 27.84 4.06
C GLY A 86 -1.71 28.82 3.46
N ALA A 87 -2.17 29.96 2.95
CA ALA A 87 -1.33 30.95 2.25
C ALA A 87 -0.69 32.04 3.14
N LEU A 88 -0.36 31.75 4.40
CA LEU A 88 0.55 32.62 5.16
C LEU A 88 1.90 32.71 4.42
N PRO A 89 2.37 33.91 4.00
CA PRO A 89 3.44 34.01 3.03
C PRO A 89 4.80 33.70 3.64
N HIS A 90 5.26 32.46 3.47
CA HIS A 90 6.66 32.11 3.71
C HIS A 90 7.54 32.90 2.73
N GLN A 91 8.37 33.83 3.23
CA GLN A 91 9.19 34.75 2.40
C GLN A 91 10.31 34.09 1.56
N GLN A 92 10.21 32.78 1.28
CA GLN A 92 11.21 31.99 0.55
C GLN A 92 10.61 31.00 -0.46
N SER A 93 9.29 31.03 -0.72
CA SER A 93 8.75 30.31 -1.88
C SER A 93 9.23 30.97 -3.18
N GLN A 94 9.93 30.22 -4.03
CA GLN A 94 10.18 30.62 -5.43
C GLN A 94 8.98 30.33 -6.35
N GLY A 95 7.85 29.88 -5.76
CA GLY A 95 6.57 29.78 -6.44
C GLY A 95 5.96 31.16 -6.65
N VAL A 96 5.72 31.52 -7.92
CA VAL A 96 5.07 32.79 -8.28
C VAL A 96 3.60 32.75 -7.86
N LEU A 97 3.19 33.67 -6.98
CA LEU A 97 1.79 33.92 -6.66
C LEU A 97 1.00 34.17 -7.95
N LEU A 98 -0.04 33.36 -8.18
CA LEU A 98 -0.91 33.51 -9.34
C LEU A 98 -1.72 34.80 -9.24
N GLN A 99 -1.51 35.73 -10.18
CA GLN A 99 -2.36 36.91 -10.30
C GLN A 99 -3.74 36.50 -10.81
N SER A 100 -4.80 36.84 -10.07
CA SER A 100 -6.17 36.55 -10.48
C SER A 100 -6.53 37.30 -11.76
N ARG A 101 -7.12 36.58 -12.71
CA ARG A 101 -7.55 37.14 -14.00
C ARG A 101 -8.96 37.67 -13.89
N SER A 102 -9.14 38.99 -14.01
CA SER A 102 -10.45 39.63 -13.89
C SER A 102 -11.37 39.33 -15.07
N SER A 103 -12.58 38.85 -14.75
CA SER A 103 -13.84 39.06 -15.49
C SER A 103 -13.84 38.83 -17.02
N VAL A 104 -14.11 37.58 -17.43
CA VAL A 104 -14.85 37.25 -18.67
C VAL A 104 -15.72 36.04 -18.34
N ASN A 105 -17.05 36.15 -18.52
CA ASN A 105 -18.10 35.12 -18.35
C ASN A 105 -17.83 34.02 -17.30
N GLU A 106 -18.58 34.06 -16.20
CA GLU A 106 -18.51 33.05 -15.11
C GLU A 106 -18.55 31.61 -15.68
N VAL A 107 -17.38 30.96 -15.71
CA VAL A 107 -17.23 29.59 -16.20
C VAL A 107 -17.80 28.65 -15.15
N SER A 108 -18.73 27.78 -15.54
CA SER A 108 -19.38 26.88 -14.59
C SER A 108 -18.37 25.94 -13.93
N THR A 109 -18.68 25.47 -12.72
CA THR A 109 -17.83 24.50 -12.02
C THR A 109 -17.69 23.19 -12.81
N GLU A 110 -18.74 22.80 -13.56
CA GLU A 110 -18.67 21.71 -14.52
C GLU A 110 -17.65 21.98 -15.64
N ASP A 111 -17.69 23.18 -16.24
CA ASP A 111 -16.82 23.55 -17.36
C ASP A 111 -15.35 23.62 -16.93
N LEU A 112 -15.04 24.08 -15.71
CA LEU A 112 -13.66 24.09 -15.19
C LEU A 112 -13.05 22.67 -15.20
N ILE A 113 -13.80 21.69 -14.69
CA ILE A 113 -13.43 20.27 -14.68
C ILE A 113 -13.36 19.73 -16.11
N ARG A 114 -14.42 19.91 -16.91
CA ARG A 114 -14.46 19.40 -18.30
C ARG A 114 -13.30 19.94 -19.13
N ASN A 115 -12.98 21.22 -19.02
CA ASN A 115 -11.90 21.86 -19.77
C ASN A 115 -10.52 21.33 -19.34
N GLN A 116 -10.24 21.23 -18.03
CA GLN A 116 -8.95 20.73 -17.55
C GLN A 116 -8.73 19.27 -17.94
N TYR A 117 -9.67 18.38 -17.62
CA TYR A 117 -9.49 16.96 -17.90
C TYR A 117 -9.54 16.64 -19.40
N SER A 118 -10.25 17.43 -20.21
CA SER A 118 -10.18 17.32 -21.68
C SER A 118 -8.82 17.76 -22.23
N ALA A 119 -8.21 18.82 -21.68
CA ALA A 119 -6.86 19.23 -22.05
C ALA A 119 -5.82 18.17 -21.65
N ILE A 120 -5.92 17.61 -20.43
CA ILE A 120 -5.12 16.47 -19.97
C ILE A 120 -5.26 15.31 -20.95
N GLN A 121 -6.48 14.86 -21.26
CA GLN A 121 -6.71 13.71 -22.14
C GLN A 121 -6.19 13.96 -23.55
N LYS A 122 -6.44 15.13 -24.13
CA LYS A 122 -5.98 15.50 -25.48
C LYS A 122 -4.45 15.42 -25.58
N TRP A 123 -3.74 15.99 -24.61
CA TRP A 123 -2.28 15.94 -24.58
C TRP A 123 -1.77 14.50 -24.34
N ARG A 124 -2.31 13.83 -23.33
CA ARG A 124 -1.98 12.45 -22.93
C ARG A 124 -2.15 11.43 -24.07
N ALA A 125 -3.19 11.59 -24.89
CA ALA A 125 -3.46 10.73 -26.04
C ALA A 125 -2.47 10.98 -27.20
N GLY A 126 -1.98 12.22 -27.37
CA GLY A 126 -0.94 12.58 -28.36
C GLY A 126 0.50 12.33 -27.90
N ALA A 127 0.74 12.20 -26.59
CA ALA A 127 2.05 11.93 -26.00
C ALA A 127 2.55 10.50 -26.28
N MET A 128 3.86 10.27 -26.10
CA MET A 128 4.47 8.96 -26.40
C MET A 128 3.83 7.84 -25.55
N GLY A 129 3.45 6.74 -26.20
CA GLY A 129 2.74 5.62 -25.57
C GLY A 129 1.25 5.85 -25.32
N GLY A 130 0.72 7.06 -25.55
CA GLY A 130 -0.70 7.39 -25.47
C GLY A 130 -1.36 7.15 -24.11
N THR A 131 -2.69 7.13 -24.11
CA THR A 131 -3.56 6.94 -22.93
C THR A 131 -3.19 5.72 -22.08
N GLY A 132 -2.84 4.59 -22.73
CA GLY A 132 -2.53 3.34 -22.04
C GLY A 132 -1.21 3.36 -21.28
N ASN A 133 -0.21 4.13 -21.71
CA ASN A 133 1.09 4.20 -21.04
C ASN A 133 1.18 5.34 -20.01
N ASN A 134 0.42 6.42 -20.21
CA ASN A 134 0.56 7.67 -19.47
C ASN A 134 -0.58 7.81 -18.45
N PRO A 135 -0.37 7.51 -17.16
CA PRO A 135 -1.42 7.58 -16.14
C PRO A 135 -1.75 9.02 -15.74
N VAL A 136 -2.99 9.21 -15.27
CA VAL A 136 -3.43 10.45 -14.59
C VAL A 136 -3.65 10.15 -13.11
N ILE A 137 -3.12 11.01 -12.25
CA ILE A 137 -3.25 10.95 -10.80
C ILE A 137 -3.99 12.21 -10.33
N ILE A 138 -5.02 12.04 -9.49
CA ILE A 138 -5.79 13.15 -8.89
C ILE A 138 -5.62 13.10 -7.37
N ASN A 139 -4.94 14.08 -6.79
CA ASN A 139 -4.47 14.05 -5.40
C ASN A 139 -5.48 14.60 -4.38
N GLY A 140 -6.69 14.06 -4.37
CA GLY A 140 -7.71 14.41 -3.40
C GLY A 140 -8.55 15.62 -3.76
N ASP A 141 -9.51 15.90 -2.87
CA ASP A 141 -10.62 16.83 -3.04
C ASP A 141 -11.31 16.62 -4.38
N MET A 142 -11.83 15.40 -4.54
CA MET A 142 -12.63 15.00 -5.68
C MET A 142 -13.91 15.85 -5.73
N THR A 143 -14.57 15.99 -4.58
CA THR A 143 -15.83 16.71 -4.40
C THR A 143 -15.70 17.82 -3.35
N ALA A 144 -16.66 18.75 -3.31
CA ALA A 144 -16.70 19.81 -2.30
C ALA A 144 -17.31 19.32 -0.97
N PHE A 145 -18.17 18.29 -1.00
CA PHE A 145 -18.78 17.72 0.20
C PHE A 145 -19.11 16.22 0.11
N GLY A 146 -18.86 15.56 -1.03
CA GLY A 146 -19.12 14.14 -1.22
C GLY A 146 -20.59 13.78 -1.38
N HIS A 147 -21.46 14.72 -1.80
CA HIS A 147 -22.86 14.40 -2.08
C HIS A 147 -23.02 13.46 -3.29
N GLY A 148 -24.12 12.72 -3.36
CA GLY A 148 -24.31 11.66 -4.36
C GLY A 148 -24.29 12.17 -5.80
N GLU A 149 -24.92 13.31 -6.04
CA GLU A 149 -24.95 14.04 -7.30
C GLU A 149 -23.57 14.64 -7.67
N GLU A 150 -22.76 15.03 -6.68
CA GLU A 150 -21.41 15.55 -6.90
C GLU A 150 -20.49 14.43 -7.41
N ARG A 151 -20.49 13.30 -6.70
CA ARG A 151 -19.71 12.12 -7.06
C ARG A 151 -20.18 11.53 -8.39
N ALA A 152 -21.48 11.43 -8.61
CA ALA A 152 -22.05 10.93 -9.87
C ALA A 152 -21.66 11.80 -11.06
N PHE A 153 -21.73 13.13 -10.93
CA PHE A 153 -21.27 14.06 -11.95
C PHE A 153 -19.78 13.89 -12.23
N LEU A 154 -18.95 13.95 -11.18
CA LEU A 154 -17.51 14.01 -11.29
C LEU A 154 -16.97 12.70 -11.86
N TYR A 155 -17.27 11.57 -11.23
CA TYR A 155 -16.74 10.28 -11.66
C TYR A 155 -17.27 9.89 -13.03
N GLY A 156 -18.54 10.17 -13.35
CA GLY A 156 -19.08 9.98 -14.70
C GLY A 156 -18.38 10.84 -15.75
N THR A 157 -18.01 12.07 -15.40
CA THR A 157 -17.24 12.98 -16.28
C THR A 157 -15.79 12.52 -16.44
N LEU A 158 -15.11 12.10 -15.38
CA LEU A 158 -13.75 11.59 -15.42
C LEU A 158 -13.65 10.26 -16.18
N ASP A 159 -14.58 9.32 -15.95
CA ASP A 159 -14.66 8.06 -16.70
C ASP A 159 -14.92 8.31 -18.20
N SER A 160 -15.77 9.28 -18.54
CA SER A 160 -16.04 9.66 -19.93
C SER A 160 -14.84 10.30 -20.63
N ILE A 161 -14.11 11.20 -19.94
CA ILE A 161 -13.00 11.96 -20.52
C ILE A 161 -11.69 11.15 -20.49
N LEU A 162 -11.30 10.62 -19.34
CA LEU A 162 -10.01 9.95 -19.14
C LEU A 162 -10.03 8.47 -19.56
N SER A 163 -11.21 7.86 -19.64
CA SER A 163 -11.48 6.46 -20.02
C SER A 163 -10.86 5.40 -19.11
N THR A 164 -9.54 5.28 -19.05
CA THR A 164 -8.81 4.25 -18.31
C THR A 164 -7.53 4.82 -17.71
N ASN A 165 -6.84 4.05 -16.86
CA ASN A 165 -5.50 4.38 -16.36
C ASN A 165 -5.45 5.77 -15.70
N TRP A 166 -6.50 6.09 -14.94
CA TRP A 166 -6.57 7.25 -14.05
C TRP A 166 -6.83 6.76 -12.62
N TYR A 167 -6.28 7.45 -11.65
CA TYR A 167 -6.27 7.06 -10.23
C TYR A 167 -6.46 8.29 -9.35
N PHE A 168 -7.03 8.13 -8.16
CA PHE A 168 -7.26 9.24 -7.23
C PHE A 168 -6.96 8.87 -5.78
N GLY A 169 -6.63 9.86 -4.96
CA GLY A 169 -6.72 9.80 -3.50
C GLY A 169 -7.91 10.62 -3.00
N LEU A 170 -8.13 10.61 -1.68
CA LEU A 170 -9.12 11.48 -1.03
C LEU A 170 -8.43 12.67 -0.35
N GLY A 171 -9.08 13.84 -0.37
CA GLY A 171 -8.65 15.05 0.34
C GLY A 171 -9.59 15.40 1.50
N ASN A 172 -9.42 16.57 2.12
CA ASN A 172 -10.22 16.92 3.31
C ASN A 172 -11.72 17.14 3.01
N HIS A 173 -12.08 17.58 1.80
CA HIS A 173 -13.48 17.73 1.35
C HIS A 173 -14.14 16.44 0.88
N ASP A 174 -13.42 15.31 0.84
CA ASP A 174 -14.01 14.02 0.51
C ASP A 174 -14.46 13.22 1.75
N TYR A 175 -13.74 13.36 2.88
CA TYR A 175 -13.99 12.59 4.09
C TYR A 175 -13.70 13.32 5.41
N LYS A 176 -12.50 13.92 5.62
CA LYS A 176 -12.14 14.57 6.90
C LYS A 176 -13.15 15.62 7.39
N ASN A 177 -13.59 16.50 6.50
CA ASN A 177 -14.53 17.58 6.83
C ASN A 177 -16.00 17.12 6.78
N ASN A 178 -16.28 15.94 6.19
CA ASN A 178 -17.64 15.44 5.96
C ASN A 178 -18.12 14.47 7.06
N ILE A 179 -17.20 13.91 7.84
CA ILE A 179 -17.51 13.16 9.06
C ILE A 179 -18.21 14.10 10.05
N ASP A 180 -19.30 13.60 10.62
CA ASP A 180 -20.31 14.26 11.45
C ASP A 180 -20.95 15.53 10.88
N SER A 181 -20.68 15.83 9.60
CA SER A 181 -21.18 17.01 8.88
C SER A 181 -22.14 16.67 7.73
N CYS A 182 -22.26 15.38 7.38
CA CYS A 182 -23.22 14.86 6.41
C CYS A 182 -24.16 13.82 7.05
N GLU A 183 -25.43 13.77 6.61
CA GLU A 183 -26.47 12.87 7.13
C GLU A 183 -25.97 11.42 7.25
N ASN A 184 -26.00 10.86 8.46
CA ASN A 184 -25.56 9.50 8.76
C ASN A 184 -24.13 9.17 8.23
N ASN A 185 -23.24 10.17 8.20
CA ASN A 185 -21.90 10.08 7.62
C ASN A 185 -21.88 9.58 6.15
N GLY A 186 -22.99 9.71 5.43
CA GLY A 186 -23.19 9.11 4.11
C GLY A 186 -22.19 9.60 3.07
N CYS A 187 -21.84 10.89 3.10
CA CYS A 187 -20.88 11.47 2.17
C CYS A 187 -19.47 10.89 2.37
N ALA A 188 -18.98 10.85 3.62
CA ALA A 188 -17.67 10.27 3.95
C ALA A 188 -17.63 8.76 3.70
N ARG A 189 -18.69 8.02 4.08
CA ARG A 189 -18.86 6.59 3.75
C ARG A 189 -18.71 6.39 2.25
N ASP A 190 -19.51 7.09 1.46
CA ASP A 190 -19.57 6.85 0.02
C ASP A 190 -18.25 7.22 -0.67
N SER A 191 -17.57 8.29 -0.27
CA SER A 191 -16.23 8.61 -0.78
C SER A 191 -15.20 7.50 -0.50
N MET A 192 -15.28 6.88 0.69
CA MET A 192 -14.44 5.73 1.05
C MET A 192 -14.82 4.47 0.27
N GLU A 193 -16.11 4.23 0.00
CA GLU A 193 -16.59 3.12 -0.83
C GLU A 193 -16.22 3.31 -2.31
N ASP A 194 -16.30 4.52 -2.84
CA ASP A 194 -15.85 4.89 -4.20
C ASP A 194 -14.33 4.70 -4.33
N LEU A 195 -13.53 5.10 -3.33
CA LEU A 195 -12.09 4.84 -3.27
C LEU A 195 -11.80 3.33 -3.24
N ALA A 196 -12.38 2.58 -2.32
CA ALA A 196 -12.14 1.15 -2.15
C ALA A 196 -12.59 0.35 -3.39
N GLY A 197 -13.74 0.69 -3.96
CA GLY A 197 -14.30 0.04 -5.15
C GLY A 197 -13.51 0.31 -6.43
N ARG A 198 -12.97 1.53 -6.62
CA ARG A 198 -12.21 1.90 -7.82
C ARG A 198 -10.72 1.61 -7.71
N MET A 199 -10.11 1.86 -6.56
CA MET A 199 -8.64 1.81 -6.37
C MET A 199 -8.14 0.56 -5.64
N GLY A 200 -9.02 -0.16 -4.94
CA GLY A 200 -8.69 -1.26 -4.03
C GLY A 200 -8.22 -2.58 -4.65
N GLY A 201 -8.51 -3.68 -3.95
CA GLY A 201 -7.91 -4.99 -4.20
C GLY A 201 -6.60 -5.20 -3.42
N ASN A 202 -5.79 -6.20 -3.81
CA ASN A 202 -4.61 -6.68 -3.06
C ASN A 202 -3.40 -5.70 -2.97
N ARG A 203 -3.61 -4.41 -3.26
CA ARG A 203 -2.60 -3.34 -3.20
C ARG A 203 -3.01 -2.14 -2.35
N MET A 204 -4.14 -2.24 -1.65
CA MET A 204 -4.65 -1.23 -0.73
C MET A 204 -4.57 -1.73 0.71
N ASP A 205 -4.31 -0.83 1.65
CA ASP A 205 -4.21 -1.09 3.08
C ASP A 205 -5.58 -1.06 3.76
N TYR A 206 -6.34 -2.15 3.65
CA TYR A 206 -7.49 -2.37 4.52
C TYR A 206 -7.82 -3.85 4.68
N SER A 207 -8.46 -4.16 5.80
CA SER A 207 -9.15 -5.41 6.09
C SER A 207 -10.65 -5.15 6.22
N VAL A 208 -11.48 -6.18 6.01
CA VAL A 208 -12.93 -6.13 6.25
C VAL A 208 -13.31 -7.29 7.13
N ASN A 209 -13.93 -7.00 8.27
CA ASN A 209 -14.52 -7.99 9.16
C ASN A 209 -16.04 -7.80 9.16
N GLU A 210 -16.79 -8.85 8.80
CA GLU A 210 -18.26 -8.83 8.80
C GLU A 210 -18.81 -9.59 10.01
N SER A 211 -19.84 -9.05 10.64
CA SER A 211 -20.46 -9.62 11.84
C SER A 211 -21.97 -9.32 11.89
N GLY A 212 -22.72 -10.06 12.71
CA GLY A 212 -24.18 -9.95 12.79
C GLY A 212 -24.91 -11.04 11.99
N PHE A 213 -26.25 -11.00 12.01
CA PHE A 213 -27.10 -12.05 11.41
C PHE A 213 -28.30 -11.48 10.64
N ILE A 214 -29.13 -10.64 11.29
CA ILE A 214 -30.26 -9.93 10.64
C ILE A 214 -29.82 -8.54 10.18
N HIS A 215 -29.05 -7.85 11.02
CA HIS A 215 -28.33 -6.63 10.67
C HIS A 215 -26.84 -6.97 10.64
N THR A 216 -26.13 -6.54 9.59
CA THR A 216 -24.72 -6.88 9.36
C THR A 216 -23.82 -5.66 9.58
N THR A 217 -22.86 -5.75 10.49
CA THR A 217 -21.81 -4.72 10.64
C THR A 217 -20.58 -5.14 9.84
N LYS A 218 -20.17 -4.30 8.90
CA LYS A 218 -18.92 -4.41 8.14
C LYS A 218 -17.92 -3.41 8.70
N LYS A 219 -16.91 -3.91 9.42
CA LYS A 219 -15.81 -3.08 9.92
C LYS A 219 -14.63 -3.11 8.95
N TYR A 220 -14.39 -1.98 8.29
CA TYR A 220 -13.23 -1.72 7.45
C TYR A 220 -12.13 -1.11 8.33
N SER A 221 -10.91 -1.65 8.30
CA SER A 221 -9.80 -1.14 9.13
C SER A 221 -8.47 -1.14 8.38
N GLY A 222 -7.77 -0.01 8.39
CA GLY A 222 -6.52 0.24 7.66
C GLY A 222 -6.37 1.71 7.24
N SER A 223 -5.31 2.08 6.53
CA SER A 223 -5.12 3.46 6.05
C SER A 223 -5.84 3.78 4.73
N PHE A 224 -6.33 2.76 4.01
CA PHE A 224 -6.87 2.86 2.65
C PHE A 224 -5.90 3.48 1.63
N ALA A 225 -4.63 3.67 2.02
CA ALA A 225 -3.54 3.98 1.12
C ALA A 225 -3.35 2.80 0.14
N TYR A 226 -2.91 3.08 -1.07
CA TYR A 226 -2.67 2.04 -2.07
C TYR A 226 -1.46 2.35 -2.95
N PHE A 227 -0.98 1.35 -3.70
CA PHE A 227 0.07 1.57 -4.68
C PHE A 227 -0.27 1.05 -6.08
N LYS A 228 0.32 1.68 -7.09
CA LYS A 228 0.32 1.24 -8.50
C LYS A 228 1.77 1.26 -9.00
N ASP A 229 2.13 0.28 -9.83
CA ASP A 229 3.46 0.16 -10.41
C ASP A 229 3.40 0.52 -11.91
N PHE A 230 4.20 1.50 -12.33
CA PHE A 230 4.26 2.06 -13.67
C PHE A 230 5.64 1.84 -14.28
N GLY A 231 5.92 0.62 -14.75
CA GLY A 231 7.29 0.20 -15.07
C GLY A 231 8.08 -0.01 -13.78
N ARG A 232 9.26 0.62 -13.64
CA ARG A 232 10.05 0.59 -12.40
C ARG A 232 9.73 1.73 -11.43
N VAL A 233 8.63 2.47 -11.63
CA VAL A 233 8.15 3.48 -10.67
C VAL A 233 6.97 2.91 -9.87
N ARG A 234 7.10 2.85 -8.54
CA ARG A 234 5.98 2.63 -7.62
C ARG A 234 5.43 3.97 -7.18
N TYR A 235 4.18 4.22 -7.55
CA TYR A 235 3.39 5.32 -7.03
C TYR A 235 2.60 4.84 -5.81
N ILE A 236 2.74 5.52 -4.67
CA ILE A 236 2.01 5.22 -3.43
C ILE A 236 1.09 6.41 -3.11
N GLN A 237 -0.23 6.20 -3.11
CA GLN A 237 -1.22 7.20 -2.70
C GLN A 237 -1.53 7.03 -1.21
N LEU A 238 -1.37 8.10 -0.43
CA LEU A 238 -1.63 8.13 1.02
C LEU A 238 -2.97 8.78 1.39
N ASN A 239 -3.78 9.19 0.40
CA ASN A 239 -5.00 9.98 0.60
C ASN A 239 -4.66 11.33 1.24
N LEU A 240 -5.31 11.74 2.34
CA LEU A 240 -5.14 13.09 2.87
C LEU A 240 -3.68 13.40 3.25
N ASP A 241 -3.18 12.74 4.29
CA ASP A 241 -1.85 12.97 4.83
C ASP A 241 -1.33 11.70 5.56
N PRO A 242 0.00 11.55 5.77
CA PRO A 242 0.59 10.36 6.39
C PRO A 242 0.22 10.11 7.86
N SER A 243 -0.36 11.08 8.55
CA SER A 243 -0.77 11.00 9.96
C SER A 243 -2.26 10.78 10.18
N TYR A 244 -3.08 11.00 9.14
CA TYR A 244 -4.54 10.98 9.26
C TYR A 244 -5.07 9.68 9.86
N THR A 245 -5.88 9.82 10.91
CA THR A 245 -6.66 8.74 11.50
C THR A 245 -8.01 9.25 11.94
N ASN A 246 -9.04 8.44 11.78
CA ASN A 246 -10.38 8.74 12.28
C ASN A 246 -11.19 7.45 12.43
N TRP A 247 -12.21 7.46 13.29
CA TRP A 247 -13.20 6.39 13.35
C TRP A 247 -14.59 6.99 13.13
N PHE A 248 -15.36 6.42 12.20
CA PHE A 248 -16.75 6.77 12.00
C PHE A 248 -17.56 5.57 11.51
N TYR A 249 -18.88 5.68 11.56
CA TYR A 249 -19.80 4.69 11.02
C TYR A 249 -20.98 5.32 10.30
N SER A 250 -21.65 4.51 9.48
CA SER A 250 -22.88 4.85 8.78
C SER A 250 -23.82 3.65 8.82
N SER A 251 -25.01 3.82 9.39
CA SER A 251 -25.98 2.73 9.62
C SER A 251 -27.20 2.85 8.72
N GLY A 252 -27.38 1.87 7.82
CA GLY A 252 -28.62 1.65 7.08
C GLY A 252 -29.60 0.75 7.83
N VAL A 253 -30.67 0.31 7.17
CA VAL A 253 -31.68 -0.59 7.76
C VAL A 253 -31.09 -1.97 8.08
N TRP A 254 -30.30 -2.53 7.16
CA TRP A 254 -29.80 -3.91 7.21
C TRP A 254 -28.28 -4.01 7.44
N THR A 255 -27.55 -2.90 7.28
CA THR A 255 -26.09 -2.89 7.28
C THR A 255 -25.55 -1.64 7.96
N THR A 256 -24.51 -1.80 8.78
CA THR A 256 -23.67 -0.70 9.26
C THR A 256 -22.27 -0.85 8.68
N ASN A 257 -21.75 0.20 8.06
CA ASN A 257 -20.37 0.27 7.61
C ASN A 257 -19.58 1.11 8.63
N GLU A 258 -18.59 0.50 9.30
CA GLU A 258 -17.66 1.18 10.21
C GLU A 258 -16.31 1.33 9.53
N PHE A 259 -15.70 2.52 9.63
CA PHE A 259 -14.39 2.82 9.08
C PHE A 259 -13.45 3.19 10.22
N ASP A 260 -12.40 2.39 10.38
CA ASP A 260 -11.32 2.55 11.36
C ASP A 260 -10.05 2.92 10.60
N ILE A 261 -9.88 4.23 10.35
CA ILE A 261 -8.84 4.78 9.48
C ILE A 261 -7.55 4.95 10.29
N LEU A 262 -6.51 4.25 9.87
CA LEU A 262 -5.21 4.18 10.55
C LEU A 262 -4.11 4.94 9.77
N SER A 263 -3.06 5.40 10.45
CA SER A 263 -1.93 6.05 9.77
C SER A 263 -1.08 4.99 9.05
N PRO A 264 -0.78 5.16 7.74
CA PRO A 264 0.08 4.23 6.99
C PRO A 264 1.54 4.22 7.48
N VAL A 265 1.94 5.22 8.27
CA VAL A 265 3.26 5.35 8.89
C VAL A 265 3.29 4.65 10.25
N GLU A 266 2.23 4.81 11.04
CA GLU A 266 2.10 4.21 12.38
C GLU A 266 1.89 2.69 12.28
N ASN A 267 0.95 2.24 11.43
CA ASN A 267 0.64 0.81 11.24
C ASN A 267 1.73 0.01 10.47
N GLY A 268 2.77 0.70 9.98
CA GLY A 268 3.92 0.10 9.30
C GLY A 268 3.70 -0.30 7.84
N TRP A 269 2.52 -0.08 7.26
CA TRP A 269 2.23 -0.44 5.86
C TRP A 269 3.15 0.28 4.87
N LEU A 270 3.38 1.59 5.06
CA LEU A 270 4.27 2.36 4.20
C LEU A 270 5.72 1.83 4.27
N GLU A 271 6.23 1.58 5.48
CA GLU A 271 7.59 1.05 5.67
C GLU A 271 7.75 -0.30 4.96
N ASN A 272 6.75 -1.19 5.06
CA ASN A 272 6.73 -2.46 4.33
C ASN A 272 6.74 -2.30 2.79
N LEU A 273 6.04 -1.30 2.24
CA LEU A 273 6.09 -1.01 0.79
C LEU A 273 7.43 -0.41 0.35
N LEU A 274 8.04 0.43 1.18
CA LEU A 274 9.35 1.03 0.91
C LEU A 274 10.47 -0.03 0.94
N ILE A 275 10.40 -0.98 1.88
CA ILE A 275 11.25 -2.19 1.89
C ILE A 275 11.08 -2.97 0.57
N GLN A 276 9.85 -3.30 0.18
CA GLN A 276 9.59 -4.02 -1.09
C GLN A 276 10.09 -3.25 -2.32
N ALA A 277 9.95 -1.92 -2.35
CA ALA A 277 10.41 -1.11 -3.46
C ALA A 277 11.95 -1.13 -3.56
N ARG A 278 12.66 -1.01 -2.43
CA ARG A 278 14.10 -1.21 -2.36
C ARG A 278 14.50 -2.60 -2.89
N ASP A 279 13.87 -3.65 -2.38
CA ASP A 279 14.20 -5.05 -2.70
C ASP A 279 14.03 -5.38 -4.19
N ASN A 280 13.01 -4.79 -4.82
CA ASN A 280 12.71 -4.95 -6.25
C ASN A 280 13.47 -3.94 -7.14
N GLY A 281 14.27 -3.04 -6.55
CA GLY A 281 14.96 -1.98 -7.28
C GLY A 281 14.02 -0.97 -7.95
N THR A 282 12.89 -0.69 -7.33
CA THR A 282 11.82 0.19 -7.81
C THR A 282 12.02 1.61 -7.27
N PHE A 283 11.84 2.62 -8.12
CA PHE A 283 11.83 4.04 -7.72
C PHE A 283 10.50 4.36 -7.03
N VAL A 284 10.52 5.07 -5.89
CA VAL A 284 9.28 5.43 -5.18
C VAL A 284 8.91 6.89 -5.42
N ILE A 285 7.65 7.12 -5.82
CA ILE A 285 6.98 8.43 -5.79
C ILE A 285 5.79 8.30 -4.84
N ILE A 286 5.58 9.30 -3.99
CA ILE A 286 4.43 9.38 -3.08
C ILE A 286 3.45 10.44 -3.58
N GLY A 287 2.16 10.17 -3.42
CA GLY A 287 1.12 11.17 -3.44
C GLY A 287 0.39 11.26 -2.11
N MET A 288 -0.10 12.45 -1.82
CA MET A 288 -0.96 12.80 -0.69
C MET A 288 -1.80 14.02 -1.11
N HIS A 289 -2.73 14.49 -0.29
CA HIS A 289 -3.44 15.74 -0.54
C HIS A 289 -2.76 16.90 0.20
N ASP A 290 -2.64 16.83 1.53
CA ASP A 290 -1.97 17.84 2.36
C ASP A 290 -0.48 17.50 2.59
N ALA A 291 0.39 18.41 2.13
CA ALA A 291 1.84 18.32 2.29
C ALA A 291 2.41 19.12 3.47
N GLU A 292 1.61 19.88 4.21
CA GLU A 292 2.15 20.82 5.21
C GLU A 292 1.30 21.05 6.46
N GLU A 293 -0.04 21.13 6.43
CA GLU A 293 -0.81 21.58 7.59
C GLU A 293 -0.62 20.67 8.79
N TRP A 294 -0.72 19.36 8.57
CA TRP A 294 -0.44 18.33 9.59
C TRP A 294 0.98 18.43 10.18
N THR A 295 1.94 19.01 9.46
CA THR A 295 3.33 19.14 9.95
C THR A 295 3.52 20.26 10.98
N ARG A 296 2.59 21.23 11.02
CA ARG A 296 2.63 22.43 11.88
C ARG A 296 1.95 22.23 13.24
N THR A 297 1.29 21.10 13.47
CA THR A 297 0.57 20.81 14.73
C THR A 297 1.50 20.67 15.93
N SER A 298 1.01 21.02 17.13
CA SER A 298 1.69 20.73 18.40
C SER A 298 1.36 19.36 18.99
N ASP A 299 0.52 18.55 18.31
CA ASP A 299 0.16 17.20 18.77
C ASP A 299 1.39 16.25 18.81
N PRO A 300 1.73 15.67 19.98
CA PRO A 300 2.91 14.81 20.12
C PRO A 300 2.90 13.57 19.21
N ARG A 301 1.72 12.95 19.00
CA ARG A 301 1.59 11.76 18.15
C ARG A 301 1.90 12.10 16.70
N THR A 302 1.29 13.16 16.19
CA THR A 302 1.50 13.63 14.81
C THR A 302 2.95 14.08 14.58
N GLN A 303 3.60 14.71 15.57
CA GLN A 303 5.03 15.03 15.50
C GLN A 303 5.93 13.78 15.51
N ALA A 304 5.57 12.73 16.24
CA ALA A 304 6.26 11.43 16.16
C ALA A 304 6.07 10.75 14.79
N ILE A 305 4.85 10.79 14.23
CA ILE A 305 4.56 10.31 12.86
C ILE A 305 5.36 11.10 11.82
N LEU A 306 5.41 12.43 11.91
CA LEU A 306 6.20 13.30 11.02
C LEU A 306 7.70 12.95 11.08
N THR A 307 8.21 12.69 12.29
CA THR A 307 9.60 12.28 12.50
C THR A 307 9.88 10.91 11.88
N LYS A 308 8.99 9.92 12.07
CA LYS A 308 9.10 8.60 11.42
C LYS A 308 8.99 8.72 9.90
N PHE A 309 8.05 9.52 9.38
CA PHE A 309 7.88 9.75 7.95
C PHE A 309 9.13 10.36 7.32
N ARG A 310 9.69 11.42 7.90
CA ARG A 310 10.98 12.02 7.46
C ARG A 310 12.12 10.99 7.46
N LYS A 311 12.22 10.12 8.48
CA LYS A 311 13.19 9.01 8.50
C LYS A 311 12.97 8.08 7.32
N LEU A 312 11.76 7.56 7.13
CA LEU A 312 11.41 6.64 6.04
C LEU A 312 11.71 7.23 4.65
N LEU A 313 11.31 8.47 4.39
CA LEU A 313 11.56 9.18 3.13
C LEU A 313 13.07 9.24 2.76
N LYS A 314 13.91 9.47 3.77
CA LYS A 314 15.37 9.61 3.64
C LYS A 314 16.09 8.26 3.56
N GLU A 315 15.62 7.28 4.31
CA GLU A 315 16.23 5.94 4.42
C GLU A 315 15.94 5.06 3.19
N TYR A 316 14.73 5.17 2.66
CA TYR A 316 14.27 4.46 1.47
C TYR A 316 14.36 5.29 0.18
N ASP A 317 15.07 6.42 0.22
CA ASP A 317 15.43 7.21 -0.96
C ASP A 317 14.20 7.59 -1.83
N VAL A 318 13.11 8.06 -1.22
CA VAL A 318 11.88 8.43 -1.93
C VAL A 318 12.15 9.59 -2.89
N SER A 319 11.80 9.42 -4.17
CA SER A 319 12.24 10.30 -5.27
C SER A 319 11.54 11.66 -5.28
N ALA A 320 10.22 11.68 -5.05
CA ALA A 320 9.40 12.89 -5.08
C ALA A 320 8.08 12.67 -4.32
N ILE A 321 7.48 13.77 -3.87
CA ILE A 321 6.09 13.83 -3.37
C ILE A 321 5.28 14.76 -4.28
N PHE A 322 4.08 14.34 -4.66
CA PHE A 322 3.08 15.16 -5.34
C PHE A 322 1.87 15.36 -4.41
N ALA A 323 1.42 16.60 -4.26
CA ALA A 323 0.39 16.99 -3.30
C ALA A 323 -0.66 17.92 -3.93
N GLY A 324 -1.72 18.26 -3.19
CA GLY A 324 -2.86 19.08 -3.62
C GLY A 324 -3.12 20.24 -2.66
N HIS A 325 -4.38 20.43 -2.29
CA HIS A 325 -4.89 21.21 -1.15
C HIS A 325 -4.77 22.74 -1.29
N PHE A 326 -3.63 23.25 -1.70
CA PHE A 326 -3.40 24.69 -1.87
C PHE A 326 -3.85 25.14 -3.26
N HIS A 327 -5.17 25.32 -3.45
CA HIS A 327 -5.82 25.61 -4.75
C HIS A 327 -5.11 26.65 -5.60
N THR A 328 -4.61 27.72 -4.96
CA THR A 328 -3.98 28.89 -5.59
C THR A 328 -2.49 28.71 -5.93
N ALA A 329 -1.91 27.54 -5.65
CA ALA A 329 -0.50 27.24 -5.85
C ALA A 329 -0.27 25.93 -6.62
N ALA A 330 0.73 25.93 -7.50
CA ALA A 330 1.11 24.77 -8.31
C ALA A 330 2.60 24.83 -8.67
N GLY A 331 3.25 23.67 -8.80
CA GLY A 331 4.68 23.54 -9.10
C GLY A 331 5.54 23.22 -7.88
N ILE A 332 6.82 23.63 -7.89
CA ILE A 332 7.77 23.34 -6.80
C ILE A 332 7.29 23.95 -5.49
N TYR A 333 7.27 23.14 -4.45
CA TYR A 333 6.89 23.54 -3.10
C TYR A 333 8.10 23.49 -2.15
N PRO A 334 8.26 24.44 -1.19
CA PRO A 334 9.29 24.38 -0.17
C PRO A 334 9.12 23.12 0.69
N SER A 335 9.97 22.11 0.49
CA SER A 335 9.79 20.80 1.10
C SER A 335 9.99 20.82 2.62
N PRO A 336 8.98 20.43 3.44
CA PRO A 336 9.16 20.20 4.87
C PRO A 336 9.82 18.83 5.17
N TYR A 337 10.30 18.12 4.15
CA TYR A 337 10.73 16.72 4.20
C TYR A 337 12.20 16.50 3.75
N GLU A 338 13.08 17.46 4.04
CA GLU A 338 14.56 17.39 3.92
C GLU A 338 15.13 16.42 2.86
N GLY A 339 15.26 16.88 1.61
CA GLY A 339 15.91 16.10 0.54
C GLY A 339 14.96 15.22 -0.29
N VAL A 340 13.66 15.31 -0.06
CA VAL A 340 12.62 14.89 -1.03
C VAL A 340 11.98 16.14 -1.64
N PRO A 341 11.99 16.33 -2.98
CA PRO A 341 11.28 17.43 -3.62
C PRO A 341 9.75 17.20 -3.52
N VAL A 342 9.02 18.28 -3.25
CA VAL A 342 7.55 18.30 -3.14
C VAL A 342 7.02 19.17 -4.27
N PHE A 343 5.93 18.74 -4.91
CA PHE A 343 5.26 19.47 -5.97
C PHE A 343 3.75 19.56 -5.72
N LEU A 344 3.19 20.77 -5.83
CA LEU A 344 1.74 20.97 -5.80
C LEU A 344 1.15 20.75 -7.19
N SER A 345 0.16 19.85 -7.25
CA SER A 345 -0.44 19.32 -8.47
C SER A 345 -1.42 20.30 -9.13
N GLY A 346 -1.70 21.45 -8.51
CA GLY A 346 -2.63 22.45 -9.01
C GLY A 346 -4.10 22.02 -8.90
N SER A 347 -5.00 22.93 -9.31
CA SER A 347 -6.46 22.80 -9.16
C SER A 347 -7.19 23.02 -10.49
N ALA A 348 -8.43 22.54 -10.57
CA ALA A 348 -9.32 22.83 -11.70
C ALA A 348 -9.72 24.31 -11.75
N THR A 349 -9.87 24.95 -10.59
CA THR A 349 -10.23 26.37 -10.48
C THR A 349 -9.12 27.30 -10.97
N GLU A 350 -7.84 26.97 -10.80
CA GLU A 350 -6.73 27.75 -11.35
C GLU A 350 -6.23 27.22 -12.71
N GLU A 351 -6.87 26.19 -13.29
CA GLU A 351 -6.52 25.61 -14.60
C GLU A 351 -5.06 25.15 -14.68
N THR A 352 -4.57 24.54 -13.58
CA THR A 352 -3.17 24.15 -13.39
C THR A 352 -3.03 22.66 -13.14
N PHE A 353 -2.02 22.04 -13.74
CA PHE A 353 -1.63 20.66 -13.45
C PHE A 353 -0.16 20.41 -13.77
N LEU A 354 0.37 19.27 -13.33
CA LEU A 354 1.76 18.87 -13.56
C LEU A 354 1.87 17.72 -14.56
N ILE A 355 2.94 17.74 -15.33
CA ILE A 355 3.39 16.62 -16.16
C ILE A 355 4.77 16.22 -15.65
N ALA A 356 4.96 14.93 -15.35
CA ALA A 356 6.22 14.34 -14.93
C ALA A 356 6.73 13.35 -15.97
N ASP A 357 7.84 13.69 -16.62
CA ASP A 357 8.52 12.83 -17.58
C ASP A 357 9.53 11.95 -16.85
N ILE A 358 9.24 10.65 -16.80
CA ILE A 358 10.06 9.61 -16.17
C ILE A 358 10.99 9.01 -17.24
N ASP A 359 12.30 9.15 -17.06
CA ASP A 359 13.32 8.36 -17.77
C ASP A 359 13.97 7.38 -16.79
N GLU A 360 13.51 6.13 -16.82
CA GLU A 360 14.03 5.05 -15.98
C GLU A 360 15.49 4.70 -16.29
N SER A 361 15.98 5.02 -17.50
CA SER A 361 17.32 4.63 -17.97
C SER A 361 18.40 5.59 -17.48
N SER A 362 18.15 6.91 -17.54
CA SER A 362 19.04 7.92 -16.95
C SER A 362 18.73 8.21 -15.48
N ARG A 363 17.68 7.59 -14.93
CA ARG A 363 17.17 7.76 -13.56
C ARG A 363 16.81 9.23 -13.27
N LYS A 364 15.97 9.81 -14.12
CA LYS A 364 15.55 11.21 -14.03
C LYS A 364 14.04 11.36 -14.13
N ILE A 365 13.52 12.33 -13.38
CA ILE A 365 12.16 12.84 -13.50
C ILE A 365 12.25 14.32 -13.85
N SER A 366 11.66 14.73 -14.98
CA SER A 366 11.54 16.14 -15.38
C SER A 366 10.12 16.60 -15.11
N VAL A 367 9.94 17.66 -14.33
CA VAL A 367 8.59 18.12 -13.94
C VAL A 367 8.26 19.43 -14.67
N TRP A 368 7.04 19.50 -15.20
CA TRP A 368 6.52 20.62 -15.96
C TRP A 368 5.21 21.11 -15.36
N LEU A 369 5.03 22.42 -15.29
CA LEU A 369 3.80 23.06 -14.82
C LEU A 369 2.98 23.57 -16.00
N VAL A 370 1.78 23.02 -16.16
CA VAL A 370 0.75 23.51 -17.07
C VAL A 370 -0.05 24.60 -16.39
N ARG A 371 -0.38 25.65 -17.14
CA ARG A 371 -1.29 26.74 -16.73
C ARG A 371 -2.31 27.01 -17.83
N ASN A 372 -3.47 27.56 -17.47
CA ASN A 372 -4.57 27.84 -18.41
C ASN A 372 -4.93 26.61 -19.27
N ASN A 373 -4.83 25.40 -18.70
CA ASN A 373 -5.06 24.13 -19.41
C ASN A 373 -4.32 24.00 -20.77
N THR A 374 -3.11 24.57 -20.89
CA THR A 374 -2.32 24.60 -22.15
C THR A 374 -0.97 23.87 -22.02
N PRO A 375 -0.93 22.52 -22.14
CA PRO A 375 0.29 21.72 -22.03
C PRO A 375 1.39 22.08 -23.03
N GLU A 376 1.02 22.60 -24.20
CA GLU A 376 1.94 22.99 -25.27
C GLU A 376 2.89 24.14 -24.84
N THR A 377 2.53 24.87 -23.78
CA THR A 377 3.33 25.96 -23.18
C THR A 377 3.76 25.65 -21.74
N ALA A 378 3.85 24.38 -21.35
CA ALA A 378 4.20 23.99 -19.98
C ALA A 378 5.57 24.53 -19.55
N GLN A 379 5.64 25.11 -18.35
CA GLN A 379 6.87 25.63 -17.76
C GLN A 379 7.70 24.49 -17.20
N HIS A 380 8.92 24.28 -17.71
CA HIS A 380 9.87 23.35 -17.09
C HIS A 380 10.26 23.84 -15.69
N LEU A 381 9.97 23.03 -14.67
CA LEU A 381 10.33 23.32 -13.28
C LEU A 381 11.73 22.84 -12.94
N GLY A 382 12.15 21.72 -13.53
CA GLY A 382 13.49 21.16 -13.35
C GLY A 382 13.55 19.66 -13.55
N VAL A 383 14.78 19.14 -13.46
CA VAL A 383 15.09 17.72 -13.55
C VAL A 383 15.63 17.24 -12.20
N PHE A 384 15.03 16.19 -11.65
CA PHE A 384 15.33 15.64 -10.33
C PHE A 384 15.75 14.16 -10.48
N PRO A 385 16.55 13.62 -9.55
CA PRO A 385 16.96 12.21 -9.60
C PRO A 385 15.81 11.28 -9.23
N LEU A 386 15.62 10.22 -10.03
CA LEU A 386 14.91 9.02 -9.57
C LEU A 386 15.86 8.25 -8.64
N LYS A 387 15.69 8.47 -7.35
CA LYS A 387 16.45 7.84 -6.28
C LYS A 387 15.95 6.41 -6.07
N GLN A 388 16.88 5.49 -5.83
CA GLN A 388 16.61 4.06 -5.62
C GLN A 388 17.42 3.63 -4.39
N SER A 389 16.75 3.27 -3.30
CA SER A 389 17.48 2.82 -2.10
C SER A 389 18.23 1.52 -2.38
N VAL A 390 19.42 1.44 -1.81
CA VAL A 390 20.25 0.22 -1.72
C VAL A 390 20.70 -0.04 -0.27
N LYS A 391 20.20 0.75 0.69
CA LYS A 391 20.61 0.68 2.09
C LYS A 391 19.70 -0.26 2.86
N THR A 392 20.30 -1.13 3.66
CA THR A 392 19.60 -1.85 4.73
C THR A 392 19.40 -0.91 5.92
N PRO A 393 18.23 -0.92 6.58
CA PRO A 393 17.95 -0.13 7.77
C PRO A 393 19.02 -0.22 8.85
N PRO A 394 19.24 0.86 9.64
CA PRO A 394 20.03 0.80 10.85
C PRO A 394 19.41 -0.16 11.87
N THR A 395 20.27 -0.76 12.69
CA THR A 395 19.87 -1.55 13.85
C THR A 395 19.27 -0.60 14.92
N ASP A 396 17.96 -0.62 15.14
CA ASP A 396 17.27 0.04 16.27
C ASP A 396 16.58 -1.01 17.17
N GLU A 397 15.83 -0.59 18.19
CA GLU A 397 15.14 -1.50 19.15
C GLU A 397 14.17 -2.49 18.48
N TYR A 398 13.74 -2.17 17.24
CA TYR A 398 12.93 -3.03 16.40
C TYR A 398 13.78 -3.88 15.43
N ASP A 399 15.09 -3.99 15.65
CA ASP A 399 15.96 -4.93 14.92
C ASP A 399 15.94 -6.32 15.57
N ASN A 400 16.21 -7.33 14.76
CA ASN A 400 16.20 -8.73 15.16
C ASN A 400 17.50 -9.14 15.89
N ALA A 401 18.42 -8.21 16.12
CA ALA A 401 19.75 -8.52 16.66
C ALA A 401 19.77 -8.83 18.16
N GLY A 402 18.78 -8.35 18.93
CA GLY A 402 18.73 -8.56 20.38
C GLY A 402 19.73 -7.75 21.20
N SER A 403 19.42 -7.53 22.47
CA SER A 403 20.23 -6.73 23.40
C SER A 403 21.14 -7.55 24.32
N TRP A 404 20.74 -8.78 24.67
CA TRP A 404 21.38 -9.60 25.71
C TRP A 404 22.00 -10.90 25.18
N GLY A 405 22.74 -11.63 26.02
CA GLY A 405 23.55 -12.78 25.64
C GLY A 405 24.75 -12.48 24.72
N THR A 406 25.41 -13.53 24.25
CA THR A 406 26.61 -13.44 23.37
C THR A 406 26.37 -14.03 21.99
N TRP A 407 27.08 -13.50 20.98
CA TRP A 407 26.98 -13.94 19.58
C TRP A 407 27.71 -15.27 19.35
N GLY A 408 27.05 -16.16 18.62
CA GLY A 408 27.60 -17.45 18.21
C GLY A 408 28.63 -17.41 17.08
N PRO A 409 29.24 -18.57 16.77
CA PRO A 409 30.01 -18.72 15.55
C PRO A 409 29.09 -18.51 14.35
N SER A 410 29.53 -17.69 13.39
CA SER A 410 28.72 -17.50 12.20
C SER A 410 28.78 -18.72 11.29
N ALA A 411 27.60 -19.25 10.99
CA ALA A 411 27.42 -20.33 10.03
C ALA A 411 27.22 -19.76 8.62
N ARG A 412 27.72 -20.47 7.61
CA ARG A 412 27.62 -20.06 6.19
C ARG A 412 27.58 -21.28 5.29
N CYS A 413 26.76 -21.22 4.24
CA CYS A 413 26.78 -22.23 3.19
C CYS A 413 28.13 -22.26 2.48
N PRO A 414 28.51 -23.41 1.89
CA PRO A 414 29.61 -23.48 0.93
C PRO A 414 29.43 -22.47 -0.22
N SER A 415 30.53 -22.11 -0.88
CA SER A 415 30.47 -21.21 -2.04
C SER A 415 29.63 -21.84 -3.15
N GLY A 416 28.72 -21.05 -3.76
CA GLY A 416 27.78 -21.56 -4.74
C GLY A 416 26.49 -22.16 -4.16
N LEU A 417 26.20 -21.98 -2.86
CA LEU A 417 24.96 -22.40 -2.21
C LEU A 417 24.29 -21.26 -1.42
N TYR A 418 22.99 -21.42 -1.21
CA TYR A 418 22.12 -20.49 -0.48
C TYR A 418 21.22 -21.26 0.49
N ILE A 419 20.63 -20.55 1.46
CA ILE A 419 19.71 -21.13 2.45
C ILE A 419 18.28 -21.11 1.90
N ASN A 420 17.55 -22.22 2.01
CA ASN A 420 16.14 -22.33 1.59
C ASN A 420 15.23 -22.98 2.65
N ALA A 421 15.77 -23.46 3.77
CA ALA A 421 15.00 -24.07 4.86
C ALA A 421 15.55 -23.74 6.25
N PHE A 422 14.75 -24.01 7.27
CA PHE A 422 15.11 -23.88 8.68
C PHE A 422 14.35 -24.89 9.57
N ASP A 423 14.83 -25.08 10.79
CA ASP A 423 14.13 -25.76 11.90
C ASP A 423 14.45 -25.01 13.20
N VAL A 424 13.55 -25.05 14.17
CA VAL A 424 13.72 -24.35 15.46
C VAL A 424 13.54 -25.30 16.63
N LYS A 425 14.43 -25.14 17.60
CA LYS A 425 14.39 -25.81 18.91
C LYS A 425 13.75 -24.86 19.91
N GLY A 426 12.75 -25.35 20.61
CA GLY A 426 12.10 -24.66 21.72
C GLY A 426 11.41 -25.69 22.61
N GLU A 427 10.92 -25.23 23.75
CA GLU A 427 10.19 -26.10 24.66
C GLU A 427 8.70 -26.14 24.32
N LYS A 428 8.03 -27.16 24.84
CA LYS A 428 6.60 -27.37 24.61
C LYS A 428 5.94 -27.12 25.95
N TRP A 429 4.96 -26.23 25.97
CA TRP A 429 4.11 -25.97 27.13
C TRP A 429 3.75 -27.27 27.89
N GLN A 430 4.21 -27.39 29.14
CA GLN A 430 4.03 -28.58 29.98
C GLN A 430 3.00 -28.40 31.11
N GLY A 431 2.54 -27.17 31.37
CA GLY A 431 1.56 -26.90 32.43
C GLY A 431 1.68 -25.49 33.00
N ASP A 432 1.92 -25.39 34.30
CA ASP A 432 1.96 -24.14 35.07
C ASP A 432 3.34 -23.45 35.07
N ASP A 433 4.33 -23.97 34.33
CA ASP A 433 5.68 -23.38 34.13
C ASP A 433 5.80 -22.69 32.75
N ASP A 434 6.53 -21.57 32.67
CA ASP A 434 6.57 -20.60 31.55
C ASP A 434 7.46 -21.02 30.33
N ASP A 435 7.30 -22.25 29.84
CA ASP A 435 8.14 -22.83 28.78
C ASP A 435 7.66 -22.51 27.34
N THR A 436 7.91 -21.29 26.82
CA THR A 436 7.57 -20.97 25.40
C THR A 436 8.62 -20.22 24.56
N ALA A 437 9.88 -20.13 25.01
CA ALA A 437 10.96 -19.51 24.22
C ALA A 437 11.56 -20.43 23.13
N VAL A 438 12.10 -19.81 22.06
CA VAL A 438 12.99 -20.45 21.09
C VAL A 438 14.41 -20.46 21.65
N ASN A 439 15.03 -21.64 21.70
CA ASN A 439 16.39 -21.84 22.22
C ASN A 439 17.42 -22.06 21.09
N ALA A 440 16.99 -22.46 19.88
CA ALA A 440 17.89 -22.52 18.72
C ALA A 440 17.19 -22.34 17.38
N ILE A 441 17.93 -21.81 16.41
CA ILE A 441 17.60 -21.81 14.98
C ILE A 441 18.69 -22.56 14.24
N VAL A 442 18.31 -23.57 13.46
CA VAL A 442 19.17 -24.27 12.50
C VAL A 442 18.66 -23.91 11.11
N MET A 443 19.54 -23.43 10.24
CA MET A 443 19.20 -23.12 8.84
C MET A 443 19.81 -24.17 7.93
N TYR A 444 19.18 -24.47 6.79
CA TYR A 444 19.67 -25.49 5.86
C TYR A 444 19.98 -24.86 4.50
N CYS A 445 21.17 -25.17 3.99
CA CYS A 445 21.56 -24.87 2.64
C CYS A 445 20.73 -25.68 1.63
N HIS A 446 20.73 -25.27 0.37
CA HIS A 446 19.94 -25.91 -0.70
C HIS A 446 20.28 -27.40 -0.92
N ASP A 447 21.48 -27.84 -0.52
CA ASP A 447 21.93 -29.24 -0.49
C ASP A 447 21.58 -29.98 0.82
N ASP A 448 20.65 -29.43 1.61
CA ASP A 448 20.19 -29.91 2.92
C ASP A 448 21.28 -29.98 4.01
N VAL A 449 22.44 -29.32 3.81
CA VAL A 449 23.47 -29.18 4.85
C VAL A 449 22.98 -28.21 5.94
N GLY A 450 22.82 -28.74 7.16
CA GLY A 450 22.43 -27.98 8.35
C GLY A 450 23.55 -27.09 8.88
N LEU A 451 23.27 -25.79 8.93
CA LEU A 451 24.10 -24.73 9.50
C LEU A 451 23.68 -24.45 10.94
N ARG A 452 24.64 -24.48 11.86
CA ARG A 452 24.46 -24.21 13.30
C ARG A 452 25.29 -23.03 13.75
N SER A 453 24.69 -22.17 14.56
CA SER A 453 25.32 -21.06 15.27
C SER A 453 25.34 -21.41 16.77
N LYS A 454 25.24 -20.44 17.68
CA LYS A 454 24.99 -20.70 19.10
C LYS A 454 23.54 -21.14 19.33
N GLU A 455 23.37 -22.06 20.27
CA GLU A 455 22.12 -22.71 20.63
C GLU A 455 22.04 -22.82 22.15
N GLY A 456 20.86 -22.64 22.74
CA GLY A 456 20.60 -23.00 24.13
C GLY A 456 20.55 -24.51 24.34
N GLY A 457 20.66 -24.96 25.59
CA GLY A 457 20.74 -26.39 25.93
C GLY A 457 19.43 -27.14 25.69
N TRP A 458 18.31 -26.50 26.00
CA TRP A 458 17.02 -27.13 26.23
C TRP A 458 16.09 -27.20 25.00
N GLY A 459 14.98 -27.92 25.13
CA GLY A 459 13.95 -28.07 24.10
C GLY A 459 14.19 -29.08 22.98
N THR A 460 13.19 -29.15 22.08
CA THR A 460 13.17 -30.10 20.95
C THR A 460 12.93 -29.41 19.61
N PHE A 461 13.51 -29.94 18.53
CA PHE A 461 13.26 -29.43 17.18
C PHE A 461 11.82 -29.69 16.75
N SER A 462 11.17 -28.65 16.23
CA SER A 462 9.72 -28.61 15.99
C SER A 462 9.31 -28.94 14.55
N GLY A 463 10.28 -28.99 13.64
CA GLY A 463 10.16 -29.62 12.34
C GLY A 463 10.52 -28.70 11.19
N TYR A 464 11.44 -29.18 10.35
CA TYR A 464 11.90 -28.61 9.10
C TYR A 464 10.80 -27.89 8.28
N ARG A 465 11.10 -26.65 7.88
CA ARG A 465 10.28 -25.76 7.05
C ARG A 465 11.13 -25.28 5.88
N LYS A 466 10.63 -25.43 4.65
CA LYS A 466 11.32 -25.09 3.40
C LYS A 466 10.50 -24.13 2.54
N CYS A 467 11.18 -23.20 1.88
CA CYS A 467 10.57 -22.32 0.89
C CYS A 467 10.07 -23.11 -0.34
N PRO A 468 8.95 -22.70 -0.98
CA PRO A 468 8.38 -23.42 -2.11
C PRO A 468 9.30 -23.37 -3.33
N ALA A 469 9.25 -24.41 -4.17
CA ALA A 469 9.97 -24.50 -5.45
C ALA A 469 11.48 -24.13 -5.38
N ASP A 470 12.14 -24.56 -4.29
CA ASP A 470 13.56 -24.29 -4.00
C ASP A 470 13.96 -22.80 -4.01
N GLN A 471 12.99 -21.90 -3.80
CA GLN A 471 13.25 -20.49 -3.53
C GLN A 471 14.19 -20.33 -2.33
N ALA A 472 15.08 -19.36 -2.40
CA ALA A 472 15.93 -18.98 -1.30
C ALA A 472 15.15 -18.23 -0.22
N ILE A 473 15.64 -18.30 1.01
CA ILE A 473 15.31 -17.33 2.05
C ILE A 473 16.00 -16.01 1.69
N VAL A 474 15.25 -14.91 1.74
CA VAL A 474 15.71 -13.53 1.47
C VAL A 474 15.50 -12.60 2.66
N GLY A 475 14.74 -13.02 3.66
CA GLY A 475 14.44 -12.21 4.85
C GLY A 475 14.06 -13.05 6.05
N PHE A 476 14.00 -12.40 7.21
CA PHE A 476 13.51 -12.99 8.44
C PHE A 476 12.91 -11.92 9.35
N GLN A 477 12.14 -12.38 10.33
CA GLN A 477 11.55 -11.55 11.37
C GLN A 477 11.46 -12.40 12.62
N LEU A 478 11.89 -11.85 13.76
CA LEU A 478 11.71 -12.44 15.08
C LEU A 478 10.50 -11.83 15.77
N LYS A 479 9.85 -12.65 16.59
CA LYS A 479 8.90 -12.22 17.61
C LYS A 479 9.64 -12.29 18.94
N MET A 480 9.61 -11.20 19.69
CA MET A 480 10.34 -11.07 20.94
C MET A 480 9.60 -10.07 21.84
N GLU A 481 9.68 -10.29 23.13
CA GLU A 481 9.09 -9.43 24.16
C GLU A 481 9.52 -7.94 24.02
N PRO A 482 8.68 -6.98 24.44
CA PRO A 482 9.05 -5.56 24.55
C PRO A 482 9.69 -5.27 25.92
N SER A 483 10.77 -4.48 25.94
CA SER A 483 11.50 -4.15 27.18
C SER A 483 10.60 -3.51 28.24
N GLN A 484 10.57 -4.08 29.44
CA GLN A 484 9.87 -3.60 30.63
C GLN A 484 10.79 -2.94 31.66
N GLY A 485 12.12 -3.13 31.57
CA GLY A 485 13.11 -2.49 32.44
C GLY A 485 14.09 -3.49 33.06
N ASP A 486 13.99 -3.67 34.38
CA ASP A 486 14.85 -4.58 35.14
C ASP A 486 14.22 -6.00 35.18
N GLY A 487 14.32 -6.77 34.08
CA GLY A 487 13.81 -8.14 33.93
C GLY A 487 14.26 -8.81 32.62
N ASP A 488 13.89 -10.09 32.39
CA ASP A 488 14.27 -10.89 31.21
C ASP A 488 13.53 -10.46 29.93
N ASP A 489 13.95 -9.31 29.41
CA ASP A 489 13.17 -8.43 28.54
C ASP A 489 13.12 -8.80 27.03
N THR A 490 13.83 -9.82 26.55
CA THR A 490 14.04 -10.04 25.09
C THR A 490 14.18 -11.49 24.59
N ALA A 491 13.58 -12.47 25.25
CA ALA A 491 13.50 -13.83 24.68
C ALA A 491 12.79 -13.85 23.31
N VAL A 492 13.22 -14.73 22.40
CA VAL A 492 12.58 -14.92 21.09
C VAL A 492 11.48 -15.97 21.18
N ASP A 493 10.22 -15.54 21.07
CA ASP A 493 9.04 -16.43 21.09
C ASP A 493 8.84 -17.19 19.78
N SER A 494 9.23 -16.55 18.66
CA SER A 494 8.98 -17.10 17.32
C SER A 494 9.89 -16.48 16.27
N VAL A 495 9.99 -17.16 15.13
CA VAL A 495 10.67 -16.68 13.93
C VAL A 495 9.88 -17.05 12.69
N ARG A 496 9.89 -16.15 11.70
CA ARG A 496 9.46 -16.44 10.34
C ARG A 496 10.47 -15.96 9.31
N PHE A 497 10.62 -16.73 8.24
CA PHE A 497 11.52 -16.44 7.13
C PHE A 497 10.75 -16.08 5.88
N VAL A 498 11.27 -15.14 5.08
CA VAL A 498 10.68 -14.68 3.83
C VAL A 498 11.39 -15.36 2.66
N CYS A 499 10.64 -15.95 1.74
CA CYS A 499 11.13 -16.57 0.51
C CYS A 499 11.20 -15.55 -0.64
N GLU A 500 11.97 -15.84 -1.70
CA GLU A 500 12.08 -14.97 -2.91
C GLU A 500 10.73 -14.55 -3.51
N GLY A 501 9.70 -15.40 -3.44
CA GLY A 501 8.34 -15.09 -3.90
C GLY A 501 7.52 -14.21 -2.95
N GLY A 502 8.10 -13.67 -1.87
CA GLY A 502 7.43 -12.84 -0.87
C GLY A 502 6.58 -13.61 0.17
N GLN A 503 6.30 -14.90 -0.07
CA GLN A 503 5.69 -15.79 0.92
C GLN A 503 6.58 -15.89 2.17
N SER A 504 5.95 -15.94 3.35
CA SER A 504 6.65 -16.24 4.61
C SER A 504 6.40 -17.68 5.04
N ILE A 505 7.43 -18.31 5.62
CA ILE A 505 7.37 -19.61 6.30
C ILE A 505 7.67 -19.38 7.78
N ALA A 506 6.72 -19.73 8.65
CA ALA A 506 6.82 -19.51 10.10
C ALA A 506 7.25 -20.78 10.84
N ALA A 507 7.85 -20.59 12.03
CA ALA A 507 8.09 -21.64 13.00
C ALA A 507 6.77 -22.36 13.38
N ALA A 508 6.88 -23.57 13.94
CA ALA A 508 5.70 -24.25 14.49
C ALA A 508 5.21 -23.60 15.80
N TYR A 509 6.12 -22.95 16.53
CA TYR A 509 5.83 -22.11 17.68
C TYR A 509 5.55 -20.67 17.22
N ASP A 510 4.32 -20.20 17.41
CA ASP A 510 3.92 -18.78 17.35
C ASP A 510 2.94 -18.57 18.51
N THR A 511 3.45 -18.10 19.64
CA THR A 511 2.67 -17.84 20.85
C THR A 511 1.77 -16.62 20.65
N SER A 512 0.83 -16.32 21.56
CA SER A 512 0.15 -15.01 21.55
C SER A 512 1.02 -13.86 22.09
N TYR A 513 2.16 -14.18 22.69
CA TYR A 513 3.07 -13.27 23.38
C TYR A 513 4.12 -12.70 22.42
N GLY A 514 4.89 -11.70 22.90
CA GLY A 514 5.88 -10.99 22.10
C GLY A 514 5.36 -10.09 20.98
N VAL A 515 6.25 -9.23 20.49
CA VAL A 515 6.01 -8.31 19.37
C VAL A 515 6.92 -8.69 18.19
N TRP A 516 6.33 -8.83 16.99
CA TRP A 516 7.11 -9.01 15.76
C TRP A 516 7.97 -7.76 15.50
N LYS A 517 9.30 -7.90 15.57
CA LYS A 517 10.26 -6.83 15.25
C LYS A 517 10.25 -6.52 13.75
N LYS A 518 11.04 -5.59 13.22
CA LYS A 518 11.04 -5.28 11.77
C LYS A 518 11.49 -6.50 10.94
N THR A 519 10.86 -6.70 9.79
CA THR A 519 11.33 -7.74 8.84
C THR A 519 12.68 -7.32 8.25
N PHE A 520 13.75 -8.03 8.61
CA PHE A 520 15.03 -7.91 7.91
C PHE A 520 14.89 -8.56 6.54
N ARG A 521 15.47 -7.92 5.51
CA ARG A 521 15.67 -8.52 4.18
C ARG A 521 17.06 -8.21 3.67
N CYS A 522 17.62 -9.19 2.96
CA CYS A 522 18.84 -9.04 2.20
C CYS A 522 18.71 -7.92 1.15
N PRO A 523 19.83 -7.28 0.76
CA PRO A 523 19.83 -6.31 -0.33
C PRO A 523 19.22 -6.87 -1.62
N ALA A 524 18.67 -6.00 -2.46
CA ALA A 524 18.08 -6.37 -3.74
C ALA A 524 18.97 -7.32 -4.57
N GLY A 525 18.43 -8.46 -5.00
CA GLY A 525 19.16 -9.49 -5.74
C GLY A 525 20.12 -10.35 -4.91
N MET A 526 20.09 -10.25 -3.57
CA MET A 526 20.83 -11.10 -2.66
C MET A 526 19.91 -12.04 -1.87
N VAL A 527 20.44 -13.20 -1.52
CA VAL A 527 19.79 -14.26 -0.75
C VAL A 527 20.55 -14.53 0.55
N ALA A 528 19.89 -15.20 1.48
CA ALA A 528 20.51 -15.74 2.68
C ALA A 528 21.54 -16.81 2.32
N ILE A 529 22.78 -16.63 2.77
CA ILE A 529 23.90 -17.56 2.56
C ILE A 529 24.60 -17.94 3.87
N GLY A 530 24.14 -17.41 4.99
CA GLY A 530 24.66 -17.68 6.33
C GLY A 530 23.92 -16.88 7.39
N PHE A 531 24.22 -17.14 8.65
CA PHE A 531 23.64 -16.43 9.78
C PHE A 531 24.55 -16.48 11.01
N GLU A 532 24.14 -15.78 12.05
CA GLU A 532 24.64 -15.87 13.42
C GLU A 532 23.46 -15.60 14.36
N THR A 533 23.48 -16.22 15.54
CA THR A 533 22.46 -16.12 16.60
C THR A 533 23.11 -15.58 17.85
N ARG A 534 22.33 -14.87 18.64
CA ARG A 534 22.68 -14.38 19.97
C ARG A 534 21.87 -15.18 20.98
N VAL A 535 22.53 -15.73 21.99
CA VAL A 535 21.90 -16.58 23.01
C VAL A 535 22.47 -16.17 24.36
N GLU A 536 21.61 -16.03 25.38
CA GLU A 536 22.02 -15.90 26.77
C GLU A 536 22.69 -17.22 27.21
N ASP A 537 23.81 -17.18 27.91
CA ASP A 537 24.33 -18.39 28.56
C ASP A 537 23.75 -18.47 29.97
N TYR A 538 23.45 -19.68 30.45
CA TYR A 538 23.16 -19.97 31.85
C TYR A 538 24.14 -19.23 32.77
N GLN A 539 23.65 -18.40 33.70
CA GLN A 539 24.50 -17.57 34.56
C GLN A 539 24.82 -18.27 35.89
N GLY A 540 23.84 -18.95 36.50
CA GLY A 540 24.02 -19.81 37.68
C GLY A 540 24.29 -19.15 39.04
N ASP A 541 23.79 -19.81 40.08
CA ASP A 541 23.97 -19.58 41.53
C ASP A 541 23.51 -18.22 42.13
N ASP A 542 22.20 -18.10 42.40
CA ASP A 542 21.71 -17.44 43.63
C ASP A 542 20.34 -18.02 44.08
N ASP A 543 20.40 -19.03 44.97
CA ASP A 543 19.40 -19.59 45.93
C ASP A 543 17.86 -19.61 45.69
N ASP A 544 17.30 -19.18 44.56
CA ASP A 544 15.87 -19.22 44.25
C ASP A 544 15.49 -20.32 43.25
N LYS A 545 14.30 -20.91 43.48
CA LYS A 545 13.99 -22.30 43.10
C LYS A 545 13.15 -22.43 41.82
N TYR A 546 13.53 -21.73 40.75
CA TYR A 546 12.87 -21.75 39.44
C TYR A 546 13.95 -21.61 38.33
N ASP A 547 14.18 -22.67 37.55
CA ASP A 547 15.37 -22.87 36.68
C ASP A 547 15.18 -22.47 35.18
N ASP A 548 16.05 -21.58 34.65
CA ASP A 548 16.45 -21.27 33.25
C ASP A 548 17.86 -21.80 32.86
N ASP A 549 18.74 -21.00 32.25
CA ASP A 549 18.72 -19.56 31.93
C ASP A 549 19.34 -19.40 30.52
N THR A 550 18.69 -19.88 29.46
CA THR A 550 19.35 -20.04 28.15
C THR A 550 18.44 -19.83 26.93
N ALA A 551 17.86 -18.63 26.83
CA ALA A 551 17.02 -18.20 25.71
C ALA A 551 17.81 -17.66 24.49
N LEU A 552 17.31 -17.93 23.27
CA LEU A 552 17.77 -17.22 22.07
C LEU A 552 17.25 -15.78 22.14
N ASN A 553 18.21 -14.85 22.04
CA ASN A 553 18.00 -13.43 22.26
C ASN A 553 18.07 -12.62 20.96
N GLY A 554 18.53 -13.18 19.85
CA GLY A 554 18.59 -12.48 18.57
C GLY A 554 19.25 -13.26 17.43
N MET A 555 19.20 -12.68 16.23
CA MET A 555 19.76 -13.26 15.01
C MET A 555 20.20 -12.17 14.02
N ARG A 556 21.23 -12.47 13.24
CA ARG A 556 21.64 -11.69 12.06
C ARG A 556 21.81 -12.62 10.87
N MET A 557 21.48 -12.13 9.68
CA MET A 557 21.59 -12.89 8.45
C MET A 557 22.70 -12.34 7.55
N LYS A 558 23.47 -13.25 6.94
CA LYS A 558 24.52 -12.94 5.97
C LYS A 558 23.98 -13.14 4.57
N CYS A 559 24.08 -12.08 3.78
CA CYS A 559 23.54 -12.00 2.44
C CYS A 559 24.66 -12.06 1.39
N GLY A 560 24.31 -12.55 0.19
CA GLY A 560 25.14 -12.42 -1.00
C GLY A 560 24.36 -12.80 -2.24
N SER A 561 24.97 -12.62 -3.41
CA SER A 561 24.36 -12.97 -4.70
C SER A 561 23.91 -14.43 -4.71
N LYS A 562 22.72 -14.69 -5.26
CA LYS A 562 22.31 -16.05 -5.59
C LYS A 562 23.27 -16.61 -6.67
N PRO A 563 23.78 -17.85 -6.51
CA PRO A 563 24.60 -18.55 -7.50
C PRO A 563 23.91 -18.72 -8.86
#